data_AF-A0A1G8GM37-F1
#
_entry.id   AF-A0A1G8GM37-F1
#
_cell.length_a   1.000
_cell.length_b   1.000
_cell.length_c   1.000
_cell.angle_alpha   90.00
_cell.angle_beta   90.00
_cell.angle_gamma   90.00
#
_symmetry.space_group_name_H-M   'P 1'
#
loop_
_entity.id
_entity.type
_entity.pdbx_description
1 polymer ?
#
loop_
_entity_poly.entity_id
_entity_poly.type
_entity_poly.pdbx_seq_one_letter_code
_entity_poly.pdbx_strand_id
1 'polypeptide(L)'
;MKCSVLPGMPIKRRSIKDAFRTLALKYHPDRNKEPGAEERFKEIAEAYAILSDPAKRAEYDARGFAGVAGTSREDLCSGINFEDIFGGLNFDFDLWHTVTLPLSDAVLGATLKVHTLDGAIEVTVPAGTQSDAILRLKGKGLPVFKSDRLGDLYLRIRLKVPEHLSHEKRELYEQVRAISHKPHPGMSE
;
A
#
# COMPACT_ATOMS: atom_id res chain seq x y z
N MET A 1 11.07 -8.82 31.81
CA MET A 1 9.80 -8.89 31.05
C MET A 1 10.12 -9.37 29.63
N LYS A 2 9.53 -10.48 29.16
CA LYS A 2 9.76 -10.98 27.79
C LYS A 2 8.73 -10.33 26.87
N CYS A 3 9.18 -9.44 25.99
CA CYS A 3 8.35 -8.85 24.95
C CYS A 3 8.25 -9.86 23.80
N SER A 4 7.04 -10.31 23.46
CA SER A 4 6.78 -11.14 22.28
C SER A 4 6.52 -10.24 21.08
N VAL A 5 7.30 -10.43 20.02
CA VAL A 5 7.08 -9.78 18.72
C VAL A 5 6.09 -10.64 17.93
N LEU A 6 4.93 -10.09 17.58
CA LEU A 6 3.91 -10.79 16.79
C LEU A 6 4.14 -10.57 15.29
N PRO A 7 4.05 -11.61 14.44
CA PRO A 7 4.17 -11.46 13.00
C PRO A 7 2.97 -10.75 12.37
N GLY A 8 3.25 -9.83 11.45
CA GLY A 8 2.49 -9.59 10.21
C GLY A 8 1.02 -9.19 10.30
N MET A 9 0.78 -7.87 10.43
CA MET A 9 -0.47 -7.10 10.35
C MET A 9 -1.52 -7.57 9.29
N PRO A 10 -2.84 -7.50 9.59
CA PRO A 10 -3.93 -7.81 8.65
C PRO A 10 -3.92 -6.88 7.43
N ILE A 11 -4.44 -7.37 6.29
CA ILE A 11 -4.57 -6.63 5.02
C ILE A 11 -5.29 -5.29 5.27
N LYS A 12 -4.51 -4.20 5.24
CA LYS A 12 -4.94 -2.84 5.58
C LYS A 12 -5.86 -2.32 4.48
N ARG A 13 -7.03 -1.73 4.82
CA ARG A 13 -8.05 -1.25 3.85
C ARG A 13 -7.51 -0.44 2.65
N ARG A 14 -6.37 0.22 2.81
CA ARG A 14 -5.68 1.00 1.78
C ARG A 14 -5.31 0.12 0.57
N SER A 15 -4.82 -1.11 0.78
CA SER A 15 -4.45 -2.01 -0.33
C SER A 15 -5.65 -2.54 -1.13
N ILE A 16 -6.83 -2.64 -0.51
CA ILE A 16 -8.06 -3.09 -1.19
C ILE A 16 -8.53 -2.03 -2.18
N LYS A 17 -8.48 -0.75 -1.78
CA LYS A 17 -8.78 0.38 -2.68
C LYS A 17 -7.81 0.43 -3.85
N ASP A 18 -6.52 0.27 -3.60
CA ASP A 18 -5.49 0.32 -4.64
C ASP A 18 -5.60 -0.86 -5.63
N ALA A 19 -5.91 -2.05 -5.14
CA ALA A 19 -6.16 -3.22 -5.98
C ALA A 19 -7.41 -3.05 -6.86
N PHE A 20 -8.52 -2.57 -6.27
CA PHE A 20 -9.75 -2.27 -7.02
C PHE A 20 -9.49 -1.24 -8.12
N ARG A 21 -8.79 -0.13 -7.80
CA ARG A 21 -8.44 0.92 -8.78
C ARG A 21 -7.67 0.37 -9.97
N THR A 22 -6.66 -0.46 -9.71
CA THR A 22 -5.79 -1.04 -10.75
C THR A 22 -6.60 -1.95 -11.69
N LEU A 23 -7.45 -2.80 -11.13
CA LEU A 23 -8.23 -3.76 -11.89
C LEU A 23 -9.40 -3.10 -12.62
N ALA A 24 -10.08 -2.14 -11.99
CA ALA A 24 -11.17 -1.38 -12.60
C ALA A 24 -10.73 -0.62 -13.85
N LEU A 25 -9.52 -0.05 -13.86
CA LEU A 25 -8.97 0.61 -15.06
C LEU A 25 -8.57 -0.38 -16.16
N LYS A 26 -8.04 -1.55 -15.78
CA LYS A 26 -7.63 -2.60 -16.72
C LYS A 26 -8.83 -3.21 -17.47
N TYR A 27 -9.96 -3.32 -16.80
CA TYR A 27 -11.17 -3.96 -17.34
C TYR A 27 -12.31 -2.97 -17.63
N HIS A 28 -12.04 -1.66 -17.61
CA HIS A 28 -13.05 -0.66 -17.88
C HIS A 28 -13.65 -0.84 -19.28
N PRO A 29 -14.98 -0.83 -19.44
CA PRO A 29 -15.65 -1.15 -20.72
C PRO A 29 -15.29 -0.20 -21.86
N ASP A 30 -14.87 1.04 -21.57
CA ASP A 30 -14.41 1.98 -22.60
C ASP A 30 -12.95 1.77 -23.03
N ARG A 31 -12.09 1.22 -22.17
CA ARG A 31 -10.66 1.01 -22.46
C ARG A 31 -10.34 -0.41 -22.90
N ASN A 32 -11.11 -1.38 -22.44
CA ASN A 32 -10.92 -2.79 -22.72
C ASN A 32 -12.16 -3.36 -23.41
N LYS A 33 -12.02 -3.67 -24.70
CA LYS A 33 -13.06 -4.29 -25.54
C LYS A 33 -12.85 -5.80 -25.70
N GLU A 34 -11.97 -6.42 -24.92
CA GLU A 34 -11.78 -7.87 -24.94
C GLU A 34 -13.06 -8.60 -24.50
N PRO A 35 -13.35 -9.78 -25.07
CA PRO A 35 -14.47 -10.60 -24.64
C PRO A 35 -14.35 -10.93 -23.14
N GLY A 36 -15.37 -10.57 -22.37
CA GLY A 36 -15.42 -10.84 -20.93
C GLY A 36 -14.78 -9.77 -20.03
N ALA A 37 -14.22 -8.68 -20.57
CA ALA A 37 -13.72 -7.56 -19.76
C ALA A 37 -14.81 -6.94 -18.88
N GLU A 38 -16.03 -6.82 -19.41
CA GLU A 38 -17.18 -6.34 -18.67
C GLU A 38 -17.55 -7.27 -17.49
N GLU A 39 -17.51 -8.58 -17.69
CA GLU A 39 -17.82 -9.54 -16.61
C GLU A 39 -16.76 -9.50 -15.51
N ARG A 40 -15.48 -9.39 -15.90
CA ARG A 40 -14.38 -9.16 -14.95
C ARG A 40 -14.58 -7.88 -14.16
N PHE A 41 -15.00 -6.80 -14.82
CA PHE A 41 -15.27 -5.54 -14.15
C PHE A 41 -16.39 -5.67 -13.10
N LYS A 42 -17.46 -6.42 -13.41
CA LYS A 42 -18.55 -6.72 -12.46
C LYS A 42 -18.05 -7.51 -11.25
N GLU A 43 -17.26 -8.56 -11.47
CA GLU A 43 -16.63 -9.34 -10.39
C GLU A 43 -15.75 -8.47 -9.47
N ILE A 44 -14.95 -7.58 -10.06
CA ILE A 44 -14.06 -6.66 -9.33
C ILE A 44 -14.87 -5.68 -8.48
N ALA A 45 -15.97 -5.17 -9.03
CA ALA A 45 -16.89 -4.27 -8.35
C ALA A 45 -17.58 -4.92 -7.14
N GLU A 46 -18.09 -6.13 -7.31
CA GLU A 46 -18.69 -6.91 -6.22
C GLU A 46 -17.69 -7.20 -5.10
N ALA A 47 -16.48 -7.62 -5.46
CA ALA A 47 -15.41 -7.85 -4.49
C ALA A 47 -15.11 -6.57 -3.69
N TYR A 48 -15.08 -5.41 -4.34
CA TYR A 48 -14.85 -4.14 -3.65
C TYR A 48 -16.02 -3.73 -2.75
N ALA A 49 -17.27 -3.96 -3.17
CA ALA A 49 -18.47 -3.66 -2.38
C ALA A 49 -18.47 -4.38 -1.03
N ILE A 50 -17.95 -5.62 -1.00
CA ILE A 50 -17.83 -6.42 0.22
C ILE A 50 -16.57 -6.03 1.02
N LEU A 51 -15.41 -5.95 0.37
CA LEU A 51 -14.12 -5.80 1.04
C LEU A 51 -13.83 -4.38 1.54
N SER A 52 -14.48 -3.36 0.97
CA SER A 52 -14.31 -1.96 1.37
C SER A 52 -15.04 -1.61 2.67
N ASP A 53 -16.17 -2.28 2.94
CA ASP A 53 -16.96 -2.12 4.15
C ASP A 53 -16.49 -3.13 5.23
N PRO A 54 -16.13 -2.67 6.43
CA PRO A 54 -15.62 -3.55 7.48
C PRO A 54 -16.66 -4.50 8.05
N ALA A 55 -17.94 -4.12 8.08
CA ALA A 55 -19.02 -4.97 8.58
C ALA A 55 -19.30 -6.09 7.56
N LYS A 56 -19.45 -5.74 6.28
CA LYS A 56 -19.62 -6.72 5.20
C LYS A 56 -18.41 -7.64 5.07
N ARG A 57 -17.19 -7.09 5.20
CA ARG A 57 -15.97 -7.89 5.23
C ARG A 57 -15.95 -8.86 6.40
N ALA A 58 -16.32 -8.41 7.60
CA ALA A 58 -16.37 -9.29 8.77
C ALA A 58 -17.41 -10.41 8.61
N GLU A 59 -18.57 -10.12 8.02
CA GLU A 59 -19.60 -11.13 7.71
C GLU A 59 -19.12 -12.14 6.65
N TYR A 60 -18.46 -11.66 5.60
CA TYR A 60 -17.84 -12.51 4.58
C TYR A 60 -16.71 -13.37 5.17
N ASP A 61 -15.85 -12.80 6.01
CA ASP A 61 -14.77 -13.52 6.67
C ASP A 61 -15.31 -14.60 7.65
N ALA A 62 -16.48 -14.34 8.26
CA ALA A 62 -17.09 -15.25 9.25
C ALA A 62 -17.96 -16.36 8.64
N ARG A 63 -18.65 -16.10 7.51
CA ARG A 63 -19.64 -17.03 6.92
C ARG A 63 -19.47 -17.28 5.43
N GLY A 64 -18.40 -16.75 4.83
CA GLY A 64 -18.19 -16.79 3.39
C GLY A 64 -19.29 -16.05 2.62
N PHE A 65 -19.47 -16.42 1.35
CA PHE A 65 -20.48 -15.82 0.47
C PHE A 65 -21.91 -15.91 1.06
N ALA A 66 -22.23 -16.97 1.81
CA ALA A 66 -23.53 -17.14 2.47
C ALA A 66 -23.84 -16.06 3.52
N GLY A 67 -22.82 -15.39 4.07
CA GLY A 67 -22.99 -14.28 5.01
C GLY A 67 -23.49 -12.99 4.36
N VAL A 68 -23.32 -12.84 3.04
CA VAL A 68 -23.68 -11.64 2.27
C VAL A 68 -24.79 -11.92 1.23
N ALA A 69 -25.14 -13.19 1.05
CA ALA A 69 -26.04 -13.74 0.02
C ALA A 69 -27.54 -13.36 0.17
N GLY A 70 -27.94 -12.67 1.24
CA GLY A 70 -29.29 -12.08 1.35
C GLY A 70 -29.49 -10.81 0.53
N THR A 71 -28.42 -10.34 -0.12
CA THR A 71 -28.38 -9.14 -0.93
C THR A 71 -28.20 -9.58 -2.38
N SER A 72 -29.16 -9.30 -3.26
CA SER A 72 -29.02 -9.60 -4.70
C SER A 72 -27.77 -8.93 -5.29
N ARG A 73 -27.23 -9.42 -6.41
CA ARG A 73 -26.04 -8.81 -7.06
C ARG A 73 -26.32 -7.35 -7.40
N GLU A 74 -27.58 -7.05 -7.74
CA GLU A 74 -28.12 -5.71 -7.90
C GLU A 74 -28.17 -4.92 -6.58
N ASP A 75 -28.66 -5.48 -5.47
CA ASP A 75 -28.75 -4.79 -4.17
C ASP A 75 -27.39 -4.57 -3.49
N LEU A 76 -26.42 -5.46 -3.74
CA LEU A 76 -25.06 -5.37 -3.18
C LEU A 76 -24.34 -4.15 -3.77
N CYS A 77 -24.72 -3.81 -5.01
CA CYS A 77 -24.20 -2.71 -5.80
C CYS A 77 -25.18 -1.52 -5.94
N SER A 78 -26.42 -1.62 -5.45
CA SER A 78 -27.45 -0.57 -5.66
C SER A 78 -27.16 0.72 -4.91
N GLY A 79 -26.40 0.65 -3.82
CA GLY A 79 -25.84 1.81 -3.11
C GLY A 79 -24.51 2.32 -3.68
N ILE A 80 -24.01 1.68 -4.73
CA ILE A 80 -22.75 1.96 -5.41
C ILE A 80 -23.13 2.52 -6.78
N ASN A 81 -23.46 3.82 -6.83
CA ASN A 81 -23.62 4.51 -8.11
C ASN A 81 -22.26 4.51 -8.80
N PHE A 82 -22.03 3.61 -9.75
CA PHE A 82 -20.76 3.53 -10.47
C PHE A 82 -20.44 4.85 -11.15
N GLU A 83 -21.45 5.57 -11.66
CA GLU A 83 -21.28 6.90 -12.25
C GLU A 83 -20.88 7.98 -11.22
N ASP A 84 -21.37 7.92 -9.97
CA ASP A 84 -20.94 8.84 -8.89
C ASP A 84 -19.62 8.39 -8.26
N ILE A 85 -19.36 7.09 -8.27
CA ILE A 85 -18.07 6.55 -7.89
C ILE A 85 -17.06 7.08 -8.87
N PHE A 86 -17.24 6.93 -10.19
CA PHE A 86 -16.34 7.39 -11.27
C PHE A 86 -16.44 8.90 -11.64
N GLY A 87 -17.50 9.60 -11.25
CA GLY A 87 -17.74 11.00 -11.60
C GLY A 87 -17.85 12.00 -10.44
N GLY A 88 -18.15 11.55 -9.21
CA GLY A 88 -18.46 12.39 -8.05
C GLY A 88 -17.56 12.19 -6.83
N LEU A 89 -16.74 11.13 -6.79
CA LEU A 89 -15.65 11.06 -5.83
C LEU A 89 -14.62 12.11 -6.21
N ASN A 90 -14.19 12.95 -5.26
CA ASN A 90 -12.87 13.58 -5.31
C ASN A 90 -11.83 12.44 -5.37
N PHE A 91 -11.64 11.86 -6.55
CA PHE A 91 -10.67 10.83 -6.82
C PHE A 91 -9.33 11.45 -6.55
N ASP A 92 -8.79 11.10 -5.40
CA ASP A 92 -7.37 11.22 -5.22
C ASP A 92 -6.76 10.19 -6.16
N PHE A 93 -6.29 10.66 -7.32
CA PHE A 93 -5.55 9.87 -8.30
C PHE A 93 -4.17 9.47 -7.76
N ASP A 94 -3.86 9.90 -6.53
CA ASP A 94 -2.65 9.54 -5.84
C ASP A 94 -2.72 8.10 -5.28
N LEU A 95 -1.62 7.36 -5.47
CA LEU A 95 -1.42 5.99 -5.01
C LEU A 95 -0.56 5.95 -3.75
N TRP A 96 -0.73 4.92 -2.93
CA TRP A 96 0.10 4.71 -1.74
C TRP A 96 0.69 3.30 -1.77
N HIS A 97 2.01 3.20 -1.74
CA HIS A 97 2.70 1.93 -1.66
C HIS A 97 3.55 1.89 -0.40
N THR A 98 3.49 0.80 0.37
CA THR A 98 4.38 0.65 1.53
C THR A 98 5.59 -0.18 1.11
N VAL A 99 6.78 0.41 1.18
CA VAL A 99 8.04 -0.27 0.83
C VAL A 99 8.80 -0.59 2.10
N THR A 100 9.33 -1.81 2.17
CA THR A 100 10.13 -2.28 3.29
C THR A 100 11.60 -2.06 2.98
N LEU A 101 12.32 -1.34 3.84
CA LEU A 101 13.71 -0.96 3.66
C LEU A 101 14.57 -1.55 4.81
N PRO A 102 15.66 -2.28 4.53
CA PRO A 102 16.59 -2.71 5.56
C PRO A 102 17.18 -1.54 6.35
N LEU A 103 17.45 -1.74 7.63
CA LEU A 103 18.05 -0.69 8.48
C LEU A 103 19.38 -0.16 7.93
N SER A 104 20.23 -1.02 7.38
CA SER A 104 21.50 -0.62 6.74
C SER A 104 21.29 0.41 5.63
N ASP A 105 20.31 0.15 4.77
CA ASP A 105 20.02 0.93 3.57
C ASP A 105 19.36 2.25 3.94
N ALA A 106 18.56 2.27 5.01
CA ALA A 106 18.00 3.49 5.56
C ALA A 106 19.07 4.41 6.16
N VAL A 107 20.08 3.83 6.82
CA VAL A 107 21.19 4.58 7.42
C VAL A 107 22.12 5.14 6.34
N LEU A 108 22.50 4.32 5.37
CA LEU A 108 23.51 4.68 4.35
C LEU A 108 22.90 5.36 3.11
N GLY A 109 21.59 5.25 2.92
CA GLY A 109 20.93 5.59 1.66
C GLY A 109 21.00 4.41 0.67
N ALA A 110 20.01 4.33 -0.22
CA ALA A 110 19.91 3.24 -1.17
C ALA A 110 19.09 3.61 -2.40
N THR A 111 19.25 2.85 -3.48
CA THR A 111 18.38 2.94 -4.66
C THR A 111 17.42 1.75 -4.66
N LEU A 112 16.13 2.02 -4.52
CA LEU A 112 15.07 1.02 -4.51
C LEU A 112 14.45 0.87 -5.90
N LYS A 113 14.26 -0.37 -6.35
CA LYS A 113 13.42 -0.67 -7.50
C LYS A 113 11.97 -0.80 -7.05
N VAL A 114 11.12 0.11 -7.52
CA VAL A 114 9.70 0.16 -7.18
C VAL A 114 8.88 -0.13 -8.43
N HIS A 115 7.99 -1.10 -8.33
CA HIS A 115 7.05 -1.42 -9.40
C HIS A 115 5.88 -0.43 -9.37
N THR A 116 5.77 0.37 -10.44
CA THR A 116 4.65 1.29 -10.68
C THR A 116 3.72 0.69 -11.74
N LEU A 117 2.59 1.37 -12.01
CA LEU A 117 1.63 0.93 -13.03
C LEU A 117 2.23 0.89 -14.45
N ASP A 118 3.18 1.79 -14.74
CA ASP A 118 3.82 1.91 -16.05
C ASP A 118 5.16 1.15 -16.15
N GLY A 119 5.54 0.41 -15.10
CA GLY A 119 6.78 -0.37 -15.05
C GLY A 119 7.62 -0.10 -13.81
N ALA A 120 8.80 -0.72 -13.75
CA ALA A 120 9.74 -0.54 -12.65
C ALA A 120 10.50 0.79 -12.78
N ILE A 121 10.58 1.55 -11.69
CA ILE A 121 11.38 2.77 -11.59
C ILE A 121 12.38 2.64 -10.44
N GLU A 122 13.55 3.24 -10.60
CA GLU A 122 14.55 3.36 -9.54
C GLU A 122 14.29 4.64 -8.73
N VAL A 123 14.20 4.49 -7.42
CA VAL A 123 13.90 5.54 -6.46
C VAL A 123 15.06 5.66 -5.49
N THR A 124 15.69 6.82 -5.43
CA THR A 124 16.75 7.10 -4.47
C THR A 124 16.15 7.43 -3.11
N VAL A 125 16.58 6.69 -2.09
CA VAL A 125 16.26 6.90 -0.69
C VAL A 125 17.45 7.61 -0.04
N PRO A 126 17.24 8.77 0.61
CA PRO A 126 18.32 9.49 1.27
C PRO A 126 18.85 8.74 2.50
N ALA A 127 20.11 8.95 2.81
CA ALA A 127 20.72 8.47 4.06
C ALA A 127 20.01 9.06 5.27
N GLY A 128 19.91 8.29 6.36
CA GLY A 128 19.20 8.69 7.58
C GLY A 128 17.67 8.65 7.48
N THR A 129 17.10 7.94 6.49
CA THR A 129 15.64 7.83 6.31
C THR A 129 14.99 7.14 7.51
N GLN A 130 14.00 7.80 8.09
CA GLN A 130 13.25 7.29 9.25
C GLN A 130 12.12 6.34 8.85
N SER A 131 11.64 5.55 9.81
CA SER A 131 10.41 4.77 9.62
C SER A 131 9.21 5.69 9.40
N ASP A 132 8.26 5.23 8.59
CA ASP A 132 7.07 5.94 8.12
C ASP A 132 7.35 7.23 7.32
N ALA A 133 8.60 7.49 6.95
CA ALA A 133 8.93 8.54 5.97
C ALA A 133 8.16 8.32 4.67
N ILE A 134 7.74 9.42 4.04
CA ILE A 134 6.94 9.43 2.81
C ILE A 134 7.77 10.01 1.69
N LEU A 135 8.02 9.21 0.65
CA LEU A 135 8.64 9.66 -0.60
C LEU A 135 7.54 9.84 -1.66
N ARG A 136 7.43 11.04 -2.22
CA ARG A 136 6.45 11.34 -3.28
C ARG A 136 7.11 11.18 -4.66
N LEU A 137 6.51 10.36 -5.50
CA LEU A 137 6.86 10.21 -6.91
C LEU A 137 5.79 10.91 -7.76
N LYS A 138 6.15 12.06 -8.30
CA LYS A 138 5.23 12.90 -9.06
C LYS A 138 4.83 12.23 -10.38
N GLY A 139 3.54 12.21 -10.71
CA GLY A 139 3.03 11.67 -11.97
C GLY A 139 3.15 10.15 -12.10
N LYS A 140 3.27 9.42 -10.98
CA LYS A 140 3.35 7.95 -10.93
C LYS A 140 2.12 7.30 -10.27
N GLY A 141 1.09 8.10 -10.03
CA GLY A 141 -0.24 7.67 -9.61
C GLY A 141 -1.12 7.28 -10.80
N LEU A 142 -2.43 7.30 -10.59
CA LEU A 142 -3.43 6.94 -11.60
C LEU A 142 -3.64 8.05 -12.62
N PRO A 143 -4.05 7.72 -13.86
CA PRO A 143 -4.49 8.73 -14.82
C PRO A 143 -5.77 9.43 -14.33
N VAL A 144 -5.75 10.76 -14.40
CA VAL A 144 -6.88 11.62 -14.05
C VAL A 144 -7.93 11.55 -15.16
N PHE A 145 -9.19 11.31 -14.79
CA PHE A 145 -10.28 11.20 -15.77
C PHE A 145 -10.43 12.48 -16.60
N LYS A 146 -10.56 12.33 -17.93
CA LYS A 146 -10.67 13.43 -18.91
C LYS A 146 -9.51 14.46 -18.85
N SER A 147 -8.30 14.02 -18.46
CA SER A 147 -7.11 14.86 -18.60
C SER A 147 -5.87 14.02 -18.87
N ASP A 148 -4.84 14.63 -19.44
CA ASP A 148 -3.52 14.00 -19.63
C ASP A 148 -2.67 13.97 -18.35
N ARG A 149 -3.24 14.38 -17.21
CA ARG A 149 -2.53 14.44 -15.94
C ARG A 149 -2.55 13.08 -15.26
N LEU A 150 -1.42 12.72 -14.65
CA LEU A 150 -1.30 11.59 -13.73
C LEU A 150 -1.30 12.11 -12.29
N GLY A 151 -1.89 11.35 -11.36
CA GLY A 151 -1.71 11.54 -9.93
C GLY A 151 -0.29 11.17 -9.48
N ASP A 152 -0.05 11.19 -8.18
CA ASP A 152 1.27 10.93 -7.59
C ASP A 152 1.32 9.60 -6.84
N LEU A 153 2.50 9.01 -6.70
CA LEU A 153 2.68 7.79 -5.90
C LEU A 153 3.45 8.13 -4.62
N TYR A 154 2.84 7.91 -3.47
CA TYR A 154 3.45 8.04 -2.15
C TYR A 154 3.99 6.70 -1.67
N LEU A 155 5.30 6.64 -1.49
CA LEU A 155 5.97 5.49 -0.89
C LEU A 155 6.15 5.73 0.59
N ARG A 156 5.48 4.92 1.41
CA ARG A 156 5.69 4.91 2.86
C ARG A 156 6.76 3.90 3.21
N ILE A 157 7.86 4.36 3.79
CA ILE A 157 9.00 3.51 4.15
C ILE A 157 8.72 2.83 5.48
N ARG A 158 8.89 1.50 5.55
CA ARG A 158 8.94 0.76 6.81
C ARG A 158 10.30 0.12 6.98
N LEU A 159 10.96 0.46 8.07
CA LEU A 159 12.27 -0.13 8.39
C LEU A 159 12.10 -1.60 8.78
N LYS A 160 12.91 -2.46 8.16
CA LYS A 160 13.04 -3.86 8.54
C LYS A 160 14.29 -4.03 9.37
N VAL A 161 14.08 -4.32 10.64
CA VAL A 161 15.14 -4.75 11.55
C VAL A 161 15.33 -6.26 11.38
N PRO A 162 16.55 -6.75 11.15
CA PRO A 162 16.81 -8.18 11.01
C PRO A 162 16.55 -8.92 12.33
N GLU A 163 15.79 -10.03 12.25
CA GLU A 163 15.46 -10.86 13.43
C GLU A 163 16.63 -11.73 13.90
N HIS A 164 17.52 -12.09 12.98
CA HIS A 164 18.70 -12.90 13.25
C HIS A 164 19.96 -12.20 12.74
N LEU A 165 20.96 -12.10 13.63
CA LEU A 165 22.25 -11.50 13.35
C LEU A 165 23.34 -12.58 13.44
N SER A 166 24.22 -12.62 12.43
CA SER A 166 25.47 -13.38 12.52
C SER A 166 26.38 -12.77 13.60
N HIS A 167 27.41 -13.52 14.02
CA HIS A 167 28.39 -13.04 15.00
C HIS A 167 29.01 -11.70 14.59
N GLU A 168 29.54 -11.64 13.36
CA GLU A 168 30.13 -10.44 12.77
C GLU A 168 29.16 -9.25 12.73
N LYS A 169 27.91 -9.46 12.27
CA LYS A 169 26.92 -8.37 12.24
C LYS A 169 26.55 -7.89 13.64
N ARG A 170 26.46 -8.81 14.61
CA ARG A 170 26.17 -8.47 16.01
C ARG A 170 27.27 -7.59 16.59
N GLU A 171 28.53 -7.95 16.40
CA GLU A 171 29.68 -7.15 16.87
C GLU A 171 29.63 -5.73 16.31
N LEU A 172 29.35 -5.57 15.01
CA LEU A 172 29.21 -4.25 14.38
C LEU A 172 28.08 -3.42 15.00
N TYR A 173 26.91 -4.02 15.24
CA TYR A 173 25.80 -3.32 15.90
C TYR A 173 26.11 -2.97 17.37
N GLU A 174 26.85 -3.80 18.09
CA GLU A 174 27.30 -3.53 19.45
C GLU A 174 28.29 -2.36 19.49
N GLN A 175 29.22 -2.28 18.53
CA GLN A 175 30.13 -1.14 18.37
C GLN A 175 29.35 0.16 18.12
N VAL A 176 28.39 0.14 17.18
CA VAL A 176 27.51 1.30 16.91
C VAL A 176 26.75 1.70 18.18
N ARG A 177 26.18 0.73 18.91
CA ARG A 177 25.47 1.01 20.18
C ARG A 177 26.37 1.66 21.21
N ALA A 178 27.61 1.16 21.37
CA ALA A 178 28.57 1.69 22.33
C ALA A 178 28.98 3.13 21.99
N ILE A 179 29.09 3.48 20.70
CA ILE A 179 29.36 4.85 20.26
C ILE A 179 28.15 5.74 20.53
N SER A 180 26.94 5.31 20.14
CA SER A 180 25.73 6.12 20.26
C SER A 180 25.22 6.33 21.69
N HIS A 181 25.60 5.47 22.65
CA HIS A 181 25.18 5.58 24.06
C HIS A 181 26.25 6.19 24.99
N LYS A 182 27.42 6.61 24.48
CA LYS A 182 28.32 7.42 25.29
C LYS A 182 27.65 8.76 25.59
N PRO A 183 27.57 9.21 26.87
CA PRO A 183 27.10 10.55 27.15
C PRO A 183 28.02 11.52 26.42
N HIS A 184 27.45 12.38 25.57
CA HIS A 184 28.23 13.44 24.93
C HIS A 184 28.83 14.31 26.05
N PRO A 185 30.16 14.44 26.15
CA PRO A 185 30.81 15.19 27.22
C PRO A 185 30.73 16.71 27.01
N GLY A 186 29.59 17.25 26.56
CA GLY A 186 29.51 18.66 26.17
C GLY A 186 28.12 19.28 25.95
N MET A 187 27.02 18.70 26.42
CA MET A 187 25.75 19.44 26.53
C MET A 187 25.54 19.85 27.97
N SER A 188 26.09 21.01 28.35
CA SER A 188 25.58 21.81 29.46
C SER A 188 24.23 22.40 29.08
N GLU A 189 23.34 22.46 30.07
CA GLU A 189 21.94 22.91 30.07
C GLU A 189 21.61 24.14 29.20
#